data_AF-A0A1H6SFK2-F1
#
_entry.id   AF-A0A1H6SFK2-F1
#
_cell.length_a   1.000
_cell.length_b   1.000
_cell.length_c   1.000
_cell.angle_alpha   90.00
_cell.angle_beta   90.00
_cell.angle_gamma   90.00
#
_symmetry.space_group_name_H-M   'P 1'
#
loop_
_entity.id
_entity.type
_entity.pdbx_description
1 polymer ?
#
loop_
_entity_poly.entity_id
_entity_poly.type
_entity_poly.pdbx_seq_one_letter_code
_entity_poly.pdbx_strand_id
1 'polypeptide(L)'
;MKCLAALLLALTVTAGANSYAPPRPLLIGSDFGGYGFKFLPRGVNDATASARESWGELFVLQPDGTLKTLWKRKLVNTPSRVLISPRGQVVTLDNWAGYGSPKHAVVVYDLKGKVTADLKFSDVVPDARACPRCGSIDGPFLSWGYTPKYVFYGGEPHLALRNPAGKGPTINLVTGKLKTN
;
A
#
# COMPACT_ATOMS: atom_id res chain seq x y z
N MET A 1 25.85 -56.14 23.11
CA MET A 1 25.28 -55.37 21.99
C MET A 1 23.79 -55.15 22.27
N LYS A 2 23.38 -53.96 22.70
CA LYS A 2 21.97 -53.59 22.90
C LYS A 2 21.74 -52.23 22.25
N CYS A 3 20.66 -52.16 21.49
CA CYS A 3 20.30 -51.13 20.54
C CYS A 3 20.21 -49.72 21.15
N LEU A 4 20.98 -48.78 20.58
CA LEU A 4 20.57 -47.39 20.48
C LEU A 4 19.57 -47.30 19.32
N ALA A 5 18.31 -46.98 19.60
CA ALA A 5 17.39 -46.46 18.60
C ALA A 5 16.93 -45.08 19.10
N ALA A 6 17.63 -44.05 18.62
CA ALA A 6 17.35 -42.66 18.92
C ALA A 6 16.01 -42.26 18.30
N LEU A 7 15.04 -41.94 19.16
CA LEU A 7 13.74 -41.39 18.77
C LEU A 7 13.89 -39.87 18.60
N LEU A 8 14.45 -39.43 17.46
CA LEU A 8 14.36 -38.03 17.04
C LEU A 8 13.00 -37.84 16.35
N LEU A 9 11.97 -37.56 17.16
CA LEU A 9 10.75 -36.92 16.64
C LEU A 9 11.14 -35.53 16.15
N ALA A 10 11.25 -35.41 14.82
CA ALA A 10 11.31 -34.14 14.15
C ALA A 10 10.06 -33.33 14.52
N LEU A 11 10.25 -32.28 15.33
CA LEU A 11 9.33 -31.17 15.45
C LEU A 11 9.26 -30.47 14.10
N THR A 12 8.47 -31.01 13.19
CA THR A 12 8.07 -30.32 11.97
C THR A 12 7.16 -29.18 12.40
N VAL A 13 7.76 -28.00 12.64
CA VAL A 13 7.01 -26.75 12.72
C VAL A 13 6.30 -26.60 11.39
N THR A 14 4.99 -26.82 11.38
CA THR A 14 4.15 -26.48 10.25
C THR A 14 4.16 -24.96 10.15
N ALA A 15 5.07 -24.42 9.35
CA ALA A 15 4.92 -23.08 8.84
C ALA A 15 3.60 -23.06 8.06
N GLY A 16 2.56 -22.47 8.65
CA GLY A 16 1.31 -22.22 7.92
C GLY A 16 1.67 -21.43 6.67
N ALA A 17 1.42 -22.01 5.51
CA ALA A 17 2.01 -21.61 4.23
C ALA A 17 1.67 -20.17 3.77
N ASN A 18 0.84 -19.43 4.51
CA ASN A 18 0.47 -18.04 4.21
C ASN A 18 0.55 -17.15 5.48
N SER A 19 1.68 -17.15 6.19
CA SER A 19 1.87 -16.20 7.30
C SER A 19 2.37 -14.85 6.78
N TYR A 20 1.48 -13.86 6.73
CA TYR A 20 1.92 -12.47 6.57
C TYR A 20 2.60 -12.01 7.85
N ALA A 21 3.69 -11.26 7.73
CA ALA A 21 4.17 -10.48 8.86
C ALA A 21 3.08 -9.48 9.27
N PRO A 22 2.81 -9.26 10.57
CA PRO A 22 1.84 -8.26 11.00
C PRO A 22 2.23 -6.84 10.58
N PRO A 23 1.28 -5.93 10.29
CA PRO A 23 1.63 -4.56 9.94
C PRO A 23 2.34 -3.88 11.10
N ARG A 24 3.48 -3.25 10.82
CA ARG A 24 4.29 -2.51 11.80
C ARG A 24 4.33 -1.02 11.47
N PRO A 25 4.64 -0.14 12.43
CA PRO A 25 4.89 1.27 12.15
C PRO A 25 5.98 1.44 11.10
N LEU A 26 5.77 2.34 10.13
CA LEU A 26 6.73 2.65 9.08
C LEU A 26 6.90 4.15 8.91
N LEU A 27 8.12 4.57 8.61
CA LEU A 27 8.45 5.92 8.15
C LEU A 27 8.81 5.85 6.67
N ILE A 28 8.06 6.55 5.83
CA ILE A 28 8.24 6.58 4.38
C ILE A 28 8.69 7.98 3.96
N GLY A 29 9.78 8.07 3.22
CA GLY A 29 10.22 9.31 2.55
C GLY A 29 9.65 9.42 1.14
N SER A 30 9.43 10.65 0.66
CA SER A 30 9.17 10.89 -0.76
C SER A 30 10.44 10.68 -1.58
N ASP A 31 10.32 10.03 -2.74
CA ASP A 31 11.42 9.88 -3.71
C ASP A 31 11.89 11.24 -4.27
N PHE A 32 11.09 12.29 -4.12
CA PHE A 32 11.37 13.65 -4.59
C PHE A 32 11.85 14.59 -3.46
N GLY A 33 12.02 14.04 -2.26
CA GLY A 33 12.34 14.82 -1.07
C GLY A 33 11.17 15.69 -0.58
N GLY A 34 11.45 16.51 0.42
CA GLY A 34 10.53 17.49 1.00
C GLY A 34 9.40 16.92 1.87
N TYR A 35 8.86 15.75 1.54
CA TYR A 35 7.75 15.12 2.28
C TYR A 35 8.12 13.78 2.88
N GLY A 36 7.46 13.43 3.97
CA GLY A 36 7.50 12.09 4.54
C GLY A 36 6.18 11.72 5.23
N PHE A 37 6.00 10.43 5.48
CA PHE A 37 4.77 9.87 5.99
C PHE A 37 5.04 8.85 7.09
N LYS A 38 4.35 8.97 8.22
CA LYS A 38 4.32 7.91 9.25
C LYS A 38 3.07 7.07 9.05
N PHE A 39 3.25 5.79 8.83
CA PHE A 39 2.19 4.79 8.89
C PHE A 39 2.19 4.15 10.28
N LEU A 40 1.04 4.17 10.95
CA LEU A 40 0.89 3.81 12.36
C LEU A 40 -0.31 2.84 12.54
N PRO A 41 -0.11 1.52 12.35
CA PRO A 41 -1.15 0.53 12.66
C PRO A 41 -1.36 0.45 14.18
N ARG A 42 -2.61 0.27 14.61
CA ARG A 42 -3.01 0.19 16.03
C ARG A 42 -3.89 -1.04 16.28
N GLY A 43 -3.73 -1.62 17.47
CA GLY A 43 -4.42 -2.87 17.81
C GLY A 43 -4.02 -3.99 16.84
N VAL A 44 -2.71 -4.18 16.66
CA VAL A 44 -2.16 -5.21 15.77
C VAL A 44 -2.39 -6.57 16.41
N ASN A 45 -2.99 -7.48 15.66
CA ASN A 45 -3.11 -8.88 16.02
C ASN A 45 -2.08 -9.68 15.23
N ASP A 46 -1.04 -10.14 15.93
CA ASP A 46 0.07 -10.85 15.32
C ASP A 46 -0.33 -12.23 14.77
N ALA A 47 -1.33 -12.89 15.37
CA ALA A 47 -1.80 -14.21 14.93
C ALA A 47 -2.53 -14.16 13.58
N THR A 48 -3.19 -13.04 13.29
CA THR A 48 -3.91 -12.83 12.03
C THR A 48 -3.21 -11.85 11.10
N ALA A 49 -2.04 -11.32 11.48
CA ALA A 49 -1.34 -10.27 10.73
C ALA A 49 -2.23 -9.06 10.36
N SER A 50 -3.08 -8.62 11.29
CA SER A 50 -4.10 -7.59 11.05
C SER A 50 -3.94 -6.42 12.01
N ALA A 51 -4.59 -5.29 11.71
CA ALA A 51 -4.69 -4.16 12.62
C ALA A 51 -6.16 -3.72 12.74
N ARG A 52 -6.59 -3.40 13.97
CA ARG A 52 -7.94 -2.87 14.23
C ARG A 52 -8.19 -1.55 13.50
N GLU A 53 -7.16 -0.70 13.45
CA GLU A 53 -7.19 0.53 12.67
C GLU A 53 -5.78 0.99 12.30
N SER A 54 -5.71 1.90 11.33
CA SER A 54 -4.47 2.47 10.84
C SER A 54 -4.54 3.99 10.84
N TRP A 55 -3.44 4.63 11.23
CA TRP A 55 -3.29 6.09 11.22
C TRP A 55 -2.15 6.50 10.29
N GLY A 56 -2.32 7.67 9.67
CA GLY A 56 -1.34 8.30 8.81
C GLY A 56 -0.98 9.69 9.32
N GLU A 57 0.29 10.06 9.19
CA GLU A 57 0.79 11.40 9.48
C GLU A 57 1.68 11.87 8.32
N LEU A 58 1.20 12.81 7.51
CA LEU A 58 2.00 13.48 6.50
C LEU A 58 2.72 14.67 7.14
N PHE A 59 4.02 14.78 6.86
CA PHE A 59 4.84 15.90 7.28
C PHE A 59 5.72 16.38 6.13
N VAL A 60 6.21 17.61 6.26
CA VAL A 60 7.15 18.25 5.33
C VAL A 60 8.42 18.61 6.09
N LEU A 61 9.58 18.31 5.50
CA LEU A 61 10.89 18.72 5.97
C LEU A 61 11.10 20.19 5.60
N GLN A 62 11.30 21.03 6.60
CA GLN A 62 11.57 22.46 6.44
C GLN A 62 13.06 22.71 6.11
N PRO A 63 13.40 23.89 5.55
CA PRO A 63 14.79 24.24 5.24
C PRO A 63 15.75 24.24 6.44
N ASP A 64 15.23 24.46 7.64
CA ASP A 64 15.98 24.40 8.90
C ASP A 64 16.16 22.97 9.46
N GLY A 65 15.72 21.95 8.71
CA GLY A 65 15.77 20.55 9.11
C GLY A 65 14.63 20.10 10.04
N THR A 66 13.73 21.00 10.44
CA THR A 66 12.58 20.65 11.28
C THR A 66 11.48 19.96 10.48
N LEU A 67 10.64 19.17 11.16
CA LEU A 67 9.47 18.53 10.55
C LEU A 67 8.21 19.30 10.91
N LYS A 68 7.46 19.73 9.90
CA LYS A 68 6.13 20.31 10.08
C LYS A 68 5.07 19.29 9.67
N THR A 69 4.24 18.86 10.63
CA THR A 69 3.08 18.01 10.34
C THR A 69 2.06 18.79 9.51
N LEU A 70 1.66 18.22 8.38
CA LEU A 70 0.60 18.77 7.53
C LEU A 70 -0.77 18.24 7.96
N TRP A 71 -0.85 16.94 8.25
CA TRP A 71 -2.04 16.32 8.81
C TRP A 71 -1.72 15.01 9.52
N LYS A 72 -2.61 14.64 10.44
CA LYS A 72 -2.63 13.33 11.10
C LYS A 72 -4.07 12.84 11.20
N ARG A 73 -4.37 11.66 10.67
CA ARG A 73 -5.74 11.11 10.69
C ARG A 73 -5.78 9.60 10.62
N LYS A 74 -6.93 9.04 10.98
CA LYS A 74 -7.28 7.66 10.67
C LYS A 74 -7.35 7.47 9.15
N LEU A 75 -6.71 6.41 8.67
CA LEU A 75 -6.76 5.96 7.28
C LEU A 75 -8.03 5.13 7.05
N VAL A 76 -8.49 5.11 5.80
CA VAL A 76 -9.64 4.28 5.41
C VAL A 76 -9.24 2.81 5.25
N ASN A 77 -7.94 2.55 5.07
CA ASN A 77 -7.36 1.26 4.80
C ASN A 77 -6.13 0.98 5.68
N THR A 78 -5.70 -0.28 5.73
CA THR A 78 -4.41 -0.69 6.30
C THR A 78 -3.50 -1.02 5.12
N PRO A 79 -2.75 -0.04 4.60
CA PRO A 79 -2.13 -0.16 3.30
C PRO A 79 -0.96 -1.14 3.27
N SER A 80 -0.84 -1.89 2.18
CA SER A 80 0.35 -2.72 1.94
C SER A 80 1.56 -1.86 1.53
N ARG A 81 1.29 -0.77 0.82
CA ARG A 81 2.29 0.16 0.31
C ARG A 81 1.77 1.59 0.37
N VAL A 82 2.67 2.51 0.70
CA VAL A 82 2.42 3.95 0.70
C VAL A 82 3.40 4.62 -0.26
N LEU A 83 2.88 5.55 -1.06
CA LEU A 83 3.65 6.36 -2.00
C LEU A 83 3.35 7.83 -1.72
N ILE A 84 4.34 8.70 -1.93
CA ILE A 84 4.18 10.15 -1.79
C ILE A 84 4.55 10.79 -3.12
N SER A 85 3.65 11.60 -3.68
CA SER A 85 3.88 12.27 -4.95
C SER A 85 4.79 13.48 -4.78
N PRO A 86 5.37 14.01 -5.88
CA PRO A 86 6.21 15.22 -5.81
C PRO A 86 5.51 16.45 -5.22
N ARG A 87 4.17 16.49 -5.24
CA ARG A 87 3.37 17.59 -4.70
C ARG A 87 2.77 17.28 -3.32
N GLY A 88 3.16 16.18 -2.69
CA GLY A 88 2.77 15.87 -1.32
C GLY A 88 1.45 15.11 -1.16
N GLN A 89 0.74 14.76 -2.24
CA GLN A 89 -0.37 13.80 -2.15
C GLN A 89 0.17 12.45 -1.69
N VAL A 90 -0.55 11.80 -0.78
CA VAL A 90 -0.25 10.44 -0.30
C VAL A 90 -1.16 9.47 -1.03
N VAL A 91 -0.56 8.44 -1.63
CA VAL A 91 -1.29 7.34 -2.27
C VAL A 91 -1.03 6.07 -1.48
N THR A 92 -2.09 5.38 -1.09
CA THR A 92 -1.96 4.04 -0.53
C THR A 92 -2.43 3.01 -1.54
N LEU A 93 -1.70 1.88 -1.61
CA LEU A 93 -1.98 0.77 -2.51
C LEU A 93 -2.26 -0.50 -1.72
N ASP A 94 -3.33 -1.16 -2.16
CA ASP A 94 -3.86 -2.42 -1.63
C ASP A 94 -4.08 -2.39 -0.11
N ASN A 95 -4.40 -3.56 0.43
CA ASN A 95 -4.52 -3.76 1.87
C ASN A 95 -3.56 -4.84 2.34
N TRP A 96 -2.97 -4.63 3.50
CA TRP A 96 -2.12 -5.62 4.15
C TRP A 96 -2.87 -6.95 4.30
N ALA A 97 -2.22 -8.06 3.95
CA ALA A 97 -2.80 -9.42 4.02
C ALA A 97 -4.21 -9.57 3.40
N GLY A 98 -4.57 -8.74 2.42
CA GLY A 98 -5.88 -8.79 1.76
C GLY A 98 -7.04 -8.20 2.57
N TYR A 99 -6.79 -7.59 3.74
CA TYR A 99 -7.84 -7.06 4.61
C TYR A 99 -8.66 -5.95 3.96
N GLY A 100 -9.90 -6.24 3.58
CA GLY A 100 -10.72 -5.26 2.86
C GLY A 100 -10.39 -5.15 1.37
N SER A 101 -9.59 -6.08 0.83
CA SER A 101 -9.58 -6.34 -0.61
C SER A 101 -10.98 -6.80 -1.07
N PRO A 102 -11.44 -6.41 -2.27
CA PRO A 102 -10.79 -5.50 -3.20
C PRO A 102 -11.18 -4.01 -3.02
N LYS A 103 -11.76 -3.59 -1.89
CA LYS A 103 -12.48 -2.29 -1.74
C LYS A 103 -11.57 -1.06 -1.77
N HIS A 104 -10.41 -1.11 -1.13
CA HIS A 104 -9.49 0.02 -1.00
C HIS A 104 -8.16 -0.27 -1.71
N ALA A 105 -8.24 -0.55 -3.01
CA ALA A 105 -7.07 -0.91 -3.81
C ALA A 105 -6.18 0.32 -4.08
N VAL A 106 -6.78 1.49 -4.26
CA VAL A 106 -6.08 2.77 -4.34
C VAL A 106 -6.82 3.80 -3.50
N VAL A 107 -6.14 4.41 -2.55
CA VAL A 107 -6.67 5.58 -1.83
C VAL A 107 -5.73 6.75 -2.02
N VAL A 108 -6.26 7.90 -2.39
CA VAL A 108 -5.50 9.14 -2.57
C VAL A 108 -5.93 10.15 -1.51
N TYR A 109 -4.95 10.70 -0.81
CA TYR A 109 -5.12 11.76 0.17
C TYR A 109 -4.42 13.04 -0.32
N ASP A 110 -5.11 14.17 -0.21
CA ASP A 110 -4.52 15.49 -0.50
C ASP A 110 -3.60 15.99 0.65
N LEU A 111 -3.05 17.19 0.49
CA LEU A 111 -2.17 17.82 1.49
C LEU A 111 -2.87 18.22 2.78
N LYS A 112 -4.21 18.15 2.84
CA LYS A 112 -5.01 18.35 4.07
C LYS A 112 -5.49 17.00 4.63
N GLY A 113 -5.08 15.90 4.01
CA GLY A 113 -5.49 14.55 4.36
C GLY A 113 -6.90 14.21 3.91
N LYS A 114 -7.57 15.02 3.09
CA LYS A 114 -8.89 14.67 2.54
C LYS A 114 -8.71 13.56 1.49
N VAL A 115 -9.58 12.56 1.54
CA VAL A 115 -9.63 11.50 0.53
C VAL A 115 -10.18 12.09 -0.77
N THR A 116 -9.36 12.10 -1.83
CA THR A 116 -9.78 12.50 -3.19
C THR A 116 -10.14 11.31 -4.06
N ALA A 117 -9.64 10.12 -3.74
CA ALA A 117 -10.05 8.87 -4.36
C ALA A 117 -10.05 7.73 -3.32
N ASP A 118 -11.04 6.85 -3.42
CA ASP A 118 -11.06 5.55 -2.77
C ASP A 118 -11.63 4.55 -3.79
N LEU A 119 -10.74 3.83 -4.47
CA LEU A 119 -11.05 3.00 -5.62
C LEU A 119 -10.92 1.53 -5.24
N LYS A 120 -11.93 0.74 -5.61
CA LYS A 120 -11.81 -0.72 -5.57
C LYS A 120 -10.98 -1.23 -6.74
N PHE A 121 -10.46 -2.45 -6.61
CA PHE A 121 -9.62 -3.06 -7.64
C PHE A 121 -10.28 -3.04 -9.02
N SER A 122 -11.58 -3.33 -9.12
CA SER A 122 -12.31 -3.35 -10.39
C SER A 122 -12.57 -1.97 -10.99
N ASP A 123 -12.45 -0.88 -10.22
CA ASP A 123 -12.45 0.46 -10.81
C ASP A 123 -11.13 0.69 -11.57
N VAL A 124 -10.02 0.23 -10.98
CA VAL A 124 -8.65 0.44 -11.47
C VAL A 124 -8.28 -0.55 -12.57
N VAL A 125 -8.74 -1.80 -12.46
CA VAL A 125 -8.51 -2.92 -13.39
C VAL A 125 -9.87 -3.59 -13.67
N PRO A 126 -10.67 -3.05 -14.60
CA PRO A 126 -12.01 -3.58 -14.87
C PRO A 126 -12.02 -5.01 -15.41
N ASP A 127 -11.02 -5.38 -16.22
CA ASP A 127 -10.79 -6.76 -16.63
C ASP A 127 -9.60 -7.35 -15.86
N ALA A 128 -9.86 -8.28 -14.94
CA ALA A 128 -8.82 -8.93 -14.14
C ALA A 128 -7.71 -9.59 -14.99
N ARG A 129 -8.02 -10.01 -16.23
CA ARG A 129 -7.04 -10.58 -17.17
C ARG A 129 -6.00 -9.55 -17.61
N ALA A 130 -6.27 -8.26 -17.48
CA ALA A 130 -5.31 -7.20 -17.75
C ALA A 130 -4.17 -7.15 -16.70
N CYS A 131 -4.36 -7.78 -15.53
CA CYS A 131 -3.34 -7.93 -14.52
C CYS A 131 -3.24 -9.37 -13.97
N PRO A 132 -2.69 -10.31 -14.75
CA PRO A 132 -2.56 -11.70 -14.29
C PRO A 132 -1.68 -11.84 -13.05
N ARG A 133 -0.72 -10.92 -12.86
CA ARG A 133 0.18 -10.87 -11.69
C ARG A 133 -0.45 -10.24 -10.45
N CYS A 134 -1.65 -9.67 -10.56
CA CYS A 134 -2.33 -9.11 -9.39
C CYS A 134 -3.04 -10.18 -8.56
N GLY A 135 -3.22 -11.41 -9.07
CA GLY A 135 -3.96 -12.45 -8.35
C GLY A 135 -3.23 -12.95 -7.09
N SER A 136 -3.96 -13.07 -5.98
CA SER A 136 -3.55 -13.78 -4.78
C SER A 136 -4.74 -14.52 -4.18
N ILE A 137 -4.47 -15.50 -3.32
CA ILE A 137 -5.49 -16.20 -2.54
C ILE A 137 -6.25 -15.25 -1.60
N ASP A 138 -5.60 -14.21 -1.10
CA ASP A 138 -6.17 -13.23 -0.17
C ASP A 138 -6.80 -12.00 -0.89
N GLY A 139 -6.91 -12.06 -2.21
CA GLY A 139 -7.48 -11.01 -3.05
C GLY A 139 -6.46 -10.34 -3.97
N PRO A 140 -6.90 -9.45 -4.86
CA PRO A 140 -6.00 -8.90 -5.86
C PRO A 140 -5.13 -7.75 -5.29
N PHE A 141 -3.85 -7.73 -5.67
CA PHE A 141 -2.85 -6.73 -5.28
C PHE A 141 -2.27 -6.00 -6.49
N LEU A 142 -2.57 -4.71 -6.64
CA LEU A 142 -2.01 -3.85 -7.68
C LEU A 142 -0.48 -3.76 -7.56
N SER A 143 0.03 -3.72 -6.34
CA SER A 143 1.47 -3.64 -6.04
C SER A 143 2.28 -4.82 -6.55
N TRP A 144 1.65 -5.96 -6.86
CA TRP A 144 2.31 -7.15 -7.40
C TRP A 144 2.38 -7.16 -8.92
N GLY A 145 1.39 -6.55 -9.58
CA GLY A 145 1.30 -6.53 -11.03
C GLY A 145 1.77 -5.25 -11.70
N TYR A 146 1.86 -4.14 -10.95
CA TYR A 146 2.17 -2.83 -11.48
C TYR A 146 3.33 -2.14 -10.76
N THR A 147 4.17 -1.49 -11.54
CA THR A 147 5.15 -0.52 -11.06
C THR A 147 4.54 0.88 -11.06
N PRO A 148 4.53 1.59 -9.91
CA PRO A 148 4.07 2.97 -9.86
C PRO A 148 5.07 3.91 -10.52
N LYS A 149 4.57 4.89 -11.28
CA LYS A 149 5.35 5.99 -11.86
C LYS A 149 4.55 7.28 -11.76
N TYR A 150 5.20 8.36 -11.33
CA TYR A 150 4.58 9.69 -11.38
C TYR A 150 4.72 10.30 -12.77
N VAL A 151 3.63 10.86 -13.27
CA VAL A 151 3.58 11.60 -14.55
C VAL A 151 2.78 12.87 -14.37
N PHE A 152 3.00 13.86 -15.25
CA PHE A 152 2.33 15.15 -15.19
C PHE A 152 1.62 15.44 -16.50
N TYR A 153 0.35 15.84 -16.43
CA TYR A 153 -0.44 16.30 -17.58
C TYR A 153 -1.03 17.66 -17.21
N GLY A 154 -0.80 18.69 -18.03
CA GLY A 154 -1.28 20.05 -17.71
C GLY A 154 -0.76 20.58 -16.36
N GLY A 155 0.41 20.09 -15.91
CA GLY A 155 0.95 20.38 -14.58
C GLY A 155 0.29 19.62 -13.44
N GLU A 156 -0.75 18.83 -13.65
CA GLU A 156 -1.38 18.06 -12.57
C GLU A 156 -0.66 16.72 -12.34
N PRO A 157 -0.40 16.35 -11.07
CA PRO A 157 0.26 15.10 -10.73
C PRO A 157 -0.67 13.91 -10.94
N HIS A 158 -0.15 12.87 -11.58
CA HIS A 158 -0.83 11.61 -11.80
C HIS A 158 0.02 10.44 -11.33
N LEU A 159 -0.63 9.38 -10.85
CA LEU A 159 -0.02 8.08 -10.63
C LEU A 159 -0.35 7.15 -11.79
N ALA A 160 0.68 6.80 -12.56
CA ALA A 160 0.62 5.77 -13.58
C ALA A 160 1.01 4.42 -12.97
N LEU A 161 0.11 3.44 -13.01
CA LEU A 161 0.41 2.05 -12.68
C LEU A 161 0.75 1.32 -13.98
N ARG A 162 1.96 0.75 -14.08
CA ARG A 162 2.48 0.20 -15.35
C ARG A 162 2.92 -1.24 -15.17
N ASN A 163 2.38 -2.13 -16.01
CA ASN A 163 2.80 -3.52 -16.08
C ASN A 163 4.12 -3.62 -16.88
N PRO A 164 4.74 -4.81 -17.01
CA PRO A 164 5.99 -4.97 -17.76
C PRO A 164 5.92 -4.53 -19.23
N ALA A 165 4.72 -4.51 -19.83
CA ALA A 165 4.48 -4.03 -21.19
C ALA A 165 4.21 -2.51 -21.24
N GLY A 166 4.38 -1.77 -20.14
CA GLY A 166 4.14 -0.33 -20.07
C GLY A 166 2.67 0.07 -20.15
N LYS A 167 1.73 -0.86 -19.99
CA LYS A 167 0.28 -0.60 -19.98
C LYS A 167 -0.27 -0.55 -18.55
N GLY A 168 -1.37 0.16 -18.37
CA GLY A 168 -2.11 0.16 -17.11
C GLY A 168 -2.80 1.50 -16.83
N PRO A 169 -3.53 1.57 -15.70
CA PRO A 169 -4.35 2.73 -15.37
C PRO A 169 -3.51 3.94 -14.99
N THR A 170 -4.11 5.12 -15.10
CA THR A 170 -3.50 6.38 -14.68
C THR A 170 -4.51 7.14 -13.85
N ILE A 171 -4.14 7.54 -12.65
CA ILE A 171 -5.02 8.22 -11.70
C ILE A 171 -4.57 9.66 -11.56
N ASN A 172 -5.47 10.61 -11.75
CA ASN A 172 -5.24 12.02 -11.43
C ASN A 172 -5.28 12.20 -9.91
N LEU A 173 -4.20 12.67 -9.29
CA LEU A 173 -4.10 12.73 -7.83
C LEU A 173 -4.83 13.93 -7.22
N VAL A 174 -5.21 14.92 -8.03
CA VAL A 174 -5.98 16.10 -7.60
C VAL A 174 -7.47 15.76 -7.58
N THR A 175 -7.97 15.19 -8.67
CA THR A 175 -9.41 14.90 -8.84
C THR A 175 -9.80 13.51 -8.37
N GLY A 176 -8.83 12.61 -8.21
CA GLY A 176 -9.04 11.20 -7.90
C GLY A 176 -9.59 10.36 -9.07
N LYS A 177 -9.78 10.96 -10.24
CA LYS A 177 -10.38 10.29 -11.40
C LYS A 177 -9.33 9.48 -12.17
N LEU A 178 -9.77 8.34 -12.71
CA LEU A 178 -9.01 7.61 -13.70
C LEU A 178 -8.99 8.40 -15.01
N LYS A 179 -7.82 8.49 -15.64
CA LYS A 179 -7.69 8.99 -17.00
C LYS A 179 -8.30 7.95 -17.93
N THR A 180 -9.42 8.29 -18.55
CA THR A 180 -9.94 7.55 -19.70
C THR A 180 -9.02 7.81 -20.89
N ASN A 181 -8.56 6.74 -21.54
CA ASN A 181 -7.85 6.85 -22.81
C ASN A 181 -8.79 7.32 -23.92
#